data_AF-K6YHR4-F1
#
_entry.id   AF-K6YHR4-F1
#
_cell.length_a   1.000
_cell.length_b   1.000
_cell.length_c   1.000
_cell.angle_alpha   90.00
_cell.angle_beta   90.00
_cell.angle_gamma   90.00
#
_symmetry.space_group_name_H-M   'P 1'
#
loop_
_entity.id
_entity.type
_entity.pdbx_description
1 polymer ?
#
loop_
_entity_poly.entity_id
_entity_poly.type
_entity_poly.pdbx_seq_one_letter_code
_entity_poly.pdbx_strand_id
1 'polypeptide(L)'
;MRRLLISLLLSGVMIAPVALAQQAGVKNQPAQINAEQPATKAAQPDEPQNILFGDDKQPGRTIHLKIIELTTSGIALNDAVEQTIANVTREEDALLSGTARLVVGLNKGISANFMRNMVNFNKLTDTTKGSIETFPGDAANIIQLAVTLYPSFAQDVIDAAITTGEVEPNDALLAAIAAGADPTTVSSATAAGGNVAVAGVPAGAGVGAGGAGGGDTTASTN
;
A
#
# COMPACT_ATOMS: atom_id res chain seq x y z
N MET A 1 18.67 -51.21 -21.40
CA MET A 1 19.63 -51.18 -22.53
C MET A 1 19.69 -49.74 -23.04
N ARG A 2 20.84 -49.04 -22.91
CA ARG A 2 21.71 -48.53 -24.02
C ARG A 2 20.92 -47.71 -25.06
N ARG A 3 21.20 -46.44 -25.39
CA ARG A 3 22.45 -45.68 -25.70
C ARG A 3 22.08 -44.16 -25.64
N LEU A 4 22.85 -43.15 -25.19
CA LEU A 4 24.25 -42.70 -25.35
C LEU A 4 24.58 -42.10 -26.74
N LEU A 5 24.80 -40.77 -26.79
CA LEU A 5 25.65 -39.95 -27.71
C LEU A 5 25.22 -38.47 -27.56
N ILE A 6 25.93 -37.54 -26.90
CA ILE A 6 27.31 -37.02 -27.01
C ILE A 6 27.61 -36.42 -28.39
N SER A 7 27.89 -35.10 -28.41
CA SER A 7 28.87 -34.34 -29.24
C SER A 7 28.25 -33.07 -29.88
N LEU A 8 28.89 -31.91 -30.07
CA LEU A 8 30.19 -31.34 -29.72
C LEU A 8 30.34 -29.98 -30.47
N LEU A 9 30.96 -28.95 -29.83
CA LEU A 9 31.70 -27.78 -30.38
C LEU A 9 31.01 -26.62 -31.14
N LEU A 10 31.25 -25.37 -30.68
CA LEU A 10 32.12 -24.34 -31.33
C LEU A 10 32.13 -23.04 -30.46
N SER A 11 33.24 -22.66 -29.80
CA SER A 11 34.24 -21.63 -30.21
C SER A 11 33.61 -20.27 -30.55
N GLY A 12 33.97 -19.10 -30.02
CA GLY A 12 35.04 -18.58 -29.16
C GLY A 12 35.15 -17.05 -29.39
N VAL A 13 35.91 -16.35 -28.54
CA VAL A 13 36.68 -15.09 -28.74
C VAL A 13 36.52 -14.11 -27.56
N MET A 14 37.65 -13.93 -26.87
CA MET A 14 37.99 -12.84 -25.95
C MET A 14 38.44 -11.61 -26.74
N ILE A 15 38.03 -10.40 -26.34
CA ILE A 15 38.81 -9.16 -26.55
C ILE A 15 38.73 -8.32 -25.26
N ALA A 16 39.91 -7.94 -24.76
CA ALA A 16 40.18 -7.19 -23.54
C ALA A 16 39.94 -5.66 -23.71
N PRO A 17 40.09 -4.83 -22.66
CA PRO A 17 39.57 -3.46 -22.61
C PRO A 17 40.54 -2.43 -23.19
N VAL A 18 39.99 -1.34 -23.74
CA VAL A 18 40.75 -0.11 -24.02
C VAL A 18 40.40 0.92 -22.96
N ALA A 19 41.39 1.25 -22.13
CA ALA A 19 41.48 2.50 -21.43
C ALA A 19 42.23 3.51 -22.32
N LEU A 20 41.70 4.72 -22.48
CA LEU A 20 42.50 5.89 -22.81
C LEU A 20 41.93 7.10 -22.09
N ALA A 21 42.78 7.71 -21.27
CA ALA A 21 42.52 8.90 -20.47
C ALA A 21 42.68 10.18 -21.29
N GLN A 22 41.95 11.24 -20.92
CA GLN A 22 42.50 12.59 -20.97
C GLN A 22 41.86 13.51 -19.92
N GLN A 23 42.71 14.00 -19.02
CA GLN A 23 42.48 15.05 -18.01
C GLN A 23 42.26 16.44 -18.65
N ALA A 24 41.53 17.33 -17.97
CA ALA A 24 42.11 18.46 -17.21
C ALA A 24 41.04 19.44 -16.73
N GLY A 25 41.13 19.88 -15.47
CA GLY A 25 40.29 20.94 -14.90
C GLY A 25 40.37 21.06 -13.38
N VAL A 26 41.55 21.41 -12.87
CA VAL A 26 41.89 21.60 -11.45
C VAL A 26 41.28 22.89 -10.88
N LYS A 27 40.65 22.84 -9.70
CA LYS A 27 40.70 23.91 -8.68
C LYS A 27 40.71 23.35 -7.24
N ASN A 28 41.94 23.24 -6.72
CA ASN A 28 42.48 23.47 -5.38
C ASN A 28 41.64 23.32 -4.09
N GLN A 29 42.20 22.49 -3.21
CA GLN A 29 41.91 22.16 -1.79
C GLN A 29 42.61 23.17 -0.82
N PRO A 30 42.50 23.12 0.55
CA PRO A 30 43.04 21.99 1.36
C PRO A 30 42.38 21.65 2.74
N ALA A 31 42.64 20.39 3.16
CA ALA A 31 42.91 19.83 4.51
C ALA A 31 41.84 19.92 5.64
N GLN A 32 41.53 18.86 6.39
CA GLN A 32 42.44 18.11 7.29
C GLN A 32 42.05 16.63 7.54
N ILE A 33 43.02 15.92 8.13
CA ILE A 33 43.29 14.48 8.24
C ILE A 33 43.13 13.96 9.69
N ASN A 34 42.69 12.69 9.83
CA ASN A 34 43.21 11.61 10.73
C ASN A 34 42.14 10.49 10.83
N ALA A 35 42.32 9.32 10.18
CA ALA A 35 42.88 8.06 10.73
C ALA A 35 42.08 7.55 11.96
N GLU A 36 41.34 6.44 11.92
CA GLU A 36 41.78 5.04 11.73
C GLU A 36 40.72 4.13 11.07
N GLN A 37 41.19 3.13 10.32
CA GLN A 37 40.44 2.02 9.70
C GLN A 37 40.31 0.85 10.70
N PRO A 38 39.35 -0.08 10.55
CA PRO A 38 39.59 -1.17 9.61
C PRO A 38 38.38 -1.53 8.73
N ALA A 39 38.71 -1.88 7.49
CA ALA A 39 37.81 -2.32 6.45
C ALA A 39 37.13 -3.63 6.85
N THR A 40 35.83 -3.75 6.60
CA THR A 40 35.28 -5.01 6.07
C THR A 40 33.97 -4.76 5.32
N LYS A 41 33.90 -5.45 4.18
CA LYS A 41 32.74 -5.70 3.31
C LYS A 41 32.39 -4.59 2.33
N ALA A 42 32.93 -4.75 1.12
CA ALA A 42 32.44 -4.10 -0.08
C ALA A 42 30.91 -4.19 -0.11
N ALA A 43 30.27 -3.02 -0.24
CA ALA A 43 28.86 -2.93 -0.57
C ALA A 43 28.67 -3.70 -1.89
N GLN A 44 27.98 -4.84 -1.80
CA GLN A 44 27.33 -5.41 -2.97
C GLN A 44 26.36 -4.32 -3.47
N PRO A 45 26.27 -4.08 -4.80
CA PRO A 45 25.28 -3.15 -5.31
C PRO A 45 23.92 -3.60 -4.79
N ASP A 46 23.22 -2.68 -4.14
CA ASP A 46 21.89 -2.91 -3.59
C ASP A 46 21.00 -3.50 -4.70
N GLU A 47 20.71 -4.79 -4.62
CA GLU A 47 19.53 -5.35 -5.28
C GLU A 47 18.38 -4.41 -4.89
N PRO A 48 17.55 -3.96 -5.83
CA PRO A 48 16.38 -3.16 -5.46
C PRO A 48 15.56 -4.02 -4.51
N GLN A 49 15.68 -3.76 -3.21
CA GLN A 49 14.76 -4.28 -2.22
C GLN A 49 13.40 -3.90 -2.76
N ASN A 50 12.57 -4.88 -3.13
CA ASN A 50 11.21 -4.60 -3.54
C ASN A 50 10.49 -4.11 -2.28
N ILE A 51 10.57 -2.81 -2.00
CA ILE A 51 10.02 -2.20 -0.79
C ILE A 51 8.50 -2.33 -0.92
N LEU A 52 7.94 -3.35 -0.29
CA LEU A 52 6.49 -3.55 -0.26
C LEU A 52 5.84 -2.41 0.52
N PHE A 53 4.71 -1.94 0.02
CA PHE A 53 3.94 -0.86 0.63
C PHE A 53 3.52 -1.19 2.07
N GLY A 54 3.57 -0.17 2.92
CA GLY A 54 3.16 -0.23 4.32
C GLY A 54 4.31 -0.48 5.29
N ASP A 55 4.07 -0.19 6.57
CA ASP A 55 5.01 -0.54 7.65
C ASP A 55 4.93 -2.03 8.04
N ASP A 56 5.96 -2.52 8.73
CA ASP A 56 6.08 -3.93 9.14
C ASP A 56 4.95 -4.42 10.07
N LYS A 57 4.14 -3.50 10.62
CA LYS A 57 3.06 -3.82 11.56
C LYS A 57 1.69 -3.91 10.88
N GLN A 58 1.58 -3.49 9.62
CA GLN A 58 0.31 -3.55 8.88
C GLN A 58 -0.06 -5.01 8.55
N PRO A 59 -1.25 -5.50 8.94
CA PRO A 59 -1.71 -6.84 8.59
C PRO A 59 -1.67 -7.11 7.08
N GLY A 60 -2.04 -6.12 6.27
CA GLY A 60 -2.01 -6.22 4.81
C GLY A 60 -0.62 -6.47 4.25
N ARG A 61 0.42 -5.86 4.84
CA ARG A 61 1.80 -6.09 4.43
C ARG A 61 2.24 -7.53 4.73
N THR A 62 1.81 -8.10 5.85
CA THR A 62 2.06 -9.51 6.17
C THR A 62 1.45 -10.44 5.12
N ILE A 63 0.20 -10.19 4.70
CA ILE A 63 -0.45 -10.96 3.63
C ILE A 63 0.30 -10.77 2.30
N HIS A 64 0.68 -9.53 1.98
CA HIS A 64 1.42 -9.19 0.77
C HIS A 64 2.74 -9.97 0.68
N LEU A 65 3.52 -9.98 1.76
CA LEU A 65 4.77 -10.74 1.85
C LEU A 65 4.58 -12.24 1.58
N LYS A 66 3.52 -12.85 2.13
CA LYS A 66 3.25 -14.28 1.91
C LYS A 66 2.89 -14.60 0.46
N ILE A 67 2.15 -13.72 -0.20
CA ILE A 67 1.86 -13.89 -1.63
C ILE A 67 3.15 -13.77 -2.46
N ILE A 68 4.02 -12.81 -2.13
CA ILE A 68 5.31 -12.66 -2.81
C ILE A 68 6.22 -13.88 -2.58
N GLU A 69 6.22 -14.46 -1.38
CA GLU A 69 6.96 -15.69 -1.06
C GLU A 69 6.49 -16.88 -1.93
N LEU A 70 5.18 -17.09 -2.03
CA LEU A 70 4.60 -18.15 -2.86
C LEU A 70 4.87 -17.94 -4.36
N THR A 71 4.73 -16.71 -4.84
CA THR A 71 4.98 -16.39 -6.26
C THR A 71 6.46 -16.51 -6.63
N THR A 72 7.37 -16.10 -5.74
CA THR A 72 8.82 -16.31 -5.91
C THR A 72 9.17 -17.80 -5.89
N SER A 73 8.38 -18.62 -5.19
CA SER A 73 8.50 -20.09 -5.19
C SER A 73 7.90 -20.76 -6.45
N GLY A 74 7.40 -19.98 -7.41
CA GLY A 74 6.88 -20.45 -8.70
C GLY A 74 5.37 -20.68 -8.75
N ILE A 75 4.62 -20.34 -7.70
CA ILE A 75 3.16 -20.45 -7.69
C ILE A 75 2.55 -19.27 -8.48
N ALA A 76 1.55 -19.54 -9.31
CA ALA A 76 0.87 -18.48 -10.06
C ALA A 76 0.20 -17.48 -9.10
N LEU A 77 0.20 -16.19 -9.44
CA LEU A 77 -0.31 -15.12 -8.57
C LEU A 77 -1.73 -15.39 -8.05
N ASN A 78 -2.64 -15.83 -8.93
CA ASN A 78 -4.01 -16.13 -8.52
C ASN A 78 -4.05 -17.23 -7.46
N ASP A 79 -3.35 -18.34 -7.68
CA ASP A 79 -3.31 -19.46 -6.75
C ASP A 79 -2.64 -19.06 -5.43
N ALA A 80 -1.56 -18.29 -5.50
CA ALA A 80 -0.86 -17.76 -4.32
C ALA A 80 -1.77 -16.87 -3.46
N VAL A 81 -2.56 -16.00 -4.10
CA VAL A 81 -3.54 -15.15 -3.41
C VAL A 81 -4.63 -15.99 -2.77
N GLU A 82 -5.29 -16.87 -3.52
CA GLU A 82 -6.37 -17.70 -2.98
C GLU A 82 -5.88 -18.59 -1.83
N GLN A 83 -4.70 -19.19 -1.97
CA GLN A 83 -4.07 -19.99 -0.91
C GLN A 83 -3.76 -19.14 0.33
N THR A 84 -3.20 -17.94 0.15
CA THR A 84 -2.88 -17.07 1.29
C THR A 84 -4.15 -16.63 2.01
N ILE A 85 -5.18 -16.17 1.29
CA ILE A 85 -6.46 -15.77 1.89
C ILE A 85 -7.14 -16.96 2.59
N ALA A 86 -7.09 -18.15 2.00
CA ALA A 86 -7.61 -19.36 2.63
C ALA A 86 -6.87 -19.71 3.92
N ASN A 87 -5.54 -19.50 3.98
CA ASN A 87 -4.73 -19.80 5.16
C ASN A 87 -4.93 -18.78 6.29
N VAL A 88 -4.84 -17.48 5.99
CA VAL A 88 -4.92 -16.43 7.01
C VAL A 88 -6.30 -16.32 7.67
N THR A 89 -7.33 -16.93 7.06
CA THR A 89 -8.70 -17.01 7.62
C THR A 89 -8.89 -18.17 8.60
N ARG A 90 -7.89 -19.03 8.76
CA ARG A 90 -7.93 -20.18 9.67
C ARG A 90 -7.47 -19.76 11.07
N GLU A 91 -8.03 -20.38 12.11
CA GLU A 91 -7.73 -19.97 13.48
C GLU A 91 -6.32 -20.36 13.93
N GLU A 92 -5.85 -21.48 13.42
CA GLU A 92 -4.52 -22.05 13.66
C GLU A 92 -3.37 -21.17 13.13
N ASP A 93 -3.66 -20.26 12.19
CA ASP A 93 -2.66 -19.42 11.54
C ASP A 93 -2.68 -18.01 12.16
N ALA A 94 -1.84 -17.79 13.17
CA ALA A 94 -1.78 -16.55 13.97
C ALA A 94 -1.22 -15.32 13.20
N LEU A 95 -1.23 -15.35 11.86
CA LEU A 95 -0.73 -14.28 11.00
C LEU A 95 -1.54 -12.99 11.11
N LEU A 96 -2.84 -13.09 11.40
CA LEU A 96 -3.75 -11.95 11.54
C LEU A 96 -4.37 -11.89 12.94
N SER A 97 -4.67 -10.67 13.38
CA SER A 97 -5.53 -10.46 14.56
C SER A 97 -6.94 -11.02 14.31
N GLY A 98 -7.69 -11.31 15.38
CA GLY A 98 -9.05 -11.85 15.26
C GLY A 98 -9.97 -10.98 14.39
N THR A 99 -9.90 -9.65 14.54
CA THR A 99 -10.68 -8.71 13.73
C THR A 99 -10.25 -8.72 12.26
N ALA A 100 -8.94 -8.66 11.97
CA ALA A 100 -8.45 -8.68 10.59
C ALA A 100 -8.77 -10.00 9.90
N ARG A 101 -8.64 -11.12 10.61
CA ARG A 101 -9.04 -12.45 10.15
C ARG A 101 -10.53 -12.49 9.80
N LEU A 102 -11.38 -11.95 10.66
CA LEU A 102 -12.83 -11.91 10.44
C LEU A 102 -13.18 -11.08 9.20
N VAL A 103 -12.65 -9.87 9.08
CA VAL A 103 -12.93 -8.97 7.94
C VAL A 103 -12.49 -9.60 6.61
N VAL A 104 -11.29 -10.21 6.57
CA VAL A 104 -10.80 -10.95 5.39
C VAL A 104 -11.67 -12.18 5.11
N GLY A 105 -12.08 -12.90 6.16
CA GLY A 105 -12.88 -14.13 6.04
C GLY A 105 -14.31 -13.89 5.55
N LEU A 106 -14.93 -12.77 5.93
CA LEU A 106 -16.25 -12.37 5.46
C LEU A 106 -16.23 -11.85 4.01
N ASN A 107 -15.09 -11.30 3.58
CA ASN A 107 -14.95 -10.62 2.29
C ASN A 107 -13.98 -11.32 1.33
N LYS A 108 -13.88 -12.66 1.34
CA LYS A 108 -12.82 -13.41 0.63
C LYS A 108 -12.58 -12.98 -0.82
N GLY A 109 -13.64 -12.81 -1.61
CA GLY A 109 -13.51 -12.38 -3.02
C GLY A 109 -12.93 -10.98 -3.16
N ILE A 110 -13.40 -10.03 -2.33
CA ILE A 110 -12.89 -8.66 -2.27
C ILE A 110 -11.44 -8.68 -1.78
N SER A 111 -11.14 -9.45 -0.72
CA SER A 111 -9.78 -9.59 -0.17
C SER A 111 -8.80 -10.18 -1.19
N ALA A 112 -9.22 -11.18 -1.95
CA ALA A 112 -8.40 -11.75 -3.01
C ALA A 112 -8.10 -10.71 -4.10
N ASN A 113 -9.12 -9.99 -4.59
CA ASN A 113 -8.91 -8.93 -5.57
C ASN A 113 -8.01 -7.80 -5.04
N PHE A 114 -8.28 -7.32 -3.83
CA PHE A 114 -7.51 -6.28 -3.17
C PHE A 114 -6.03 -6.67 -3.04
N MET A 115 -5.74 -7.89 -2.58
CA MET A 115 -4.36 -8.36 -2.46
C MET A 115 -3.68 -8.60 -3.82
N ARG A 116 -4.43 -9.00 -4.84
CA ARG A 116 -3.93 -9.08 -6.23
C ARG A 116 -3.50 -7.70 -6.73
N ASN A 117 -4.36 -6.70 -6.53
CA ASN A 117 -4.07 -5.30 -6.87
C ASN A 117 -2.87 -4.78 -6.07
N MET A 118 -2.75 -5.16 -4.80
CA MET A 118 -1.62 -4.79 -3.96
C MET A 118 -0.28 -5.34 -4.49
N VAL A 119 -0.27 -6.59 -4.99
CA VAL A 119 0.91 -7.18 -5.66
C VAL A 119 1.22 -6.49 -6.98
N ASN A 120 0.20 -6.18 -7.78
CA ASN A 120 0.38 -5.58 -9.10
C ASN A 120 0.84 -4.12 -9.04
N PHE A 121 0.26 -3.34 -8.14
CA PHE A 121 0.49 -1.89 -8.07
C PHE A 121 1.52 -1.51 -7.02
N ASN A 122 1.65 -2.30 -5.94
CA ASN A 122 2.43 -1.96 -4.76
C ASN A 122 2.13 -0.54 -4.22
N LYS A 123 0.87 -0.09 -4.35
CA LYS A 123 0.38 1.21 -3.89
C LYS A 123 -1.04 1.07 -3.35
N LEU A 124 -1.27 1.51 -2.10
CA LEU A 124 -2.58 1.37 -1.45
C LEU A 124 -3.68 2.18 -2.13
N THR A 125 -3.37 3.38 -2.60
CA THR A 125 -4.34 4.25 -3.30
C THR A 125 -4.88 3.58 -4.55
N ASP A 126 -3.99 3.09 -5.42
CA ASP A 126 -4.34 2.46 -6.69
C ASP A 126 -5.04 1.11 -6.46
N THR A 127 -4.60 0.39 -5.42
CA THR A 127 -5.23 -0.85 -4.96
C THR A 127 -6.67 -0.62 -4.51
N THR A 128 -6.90 0.43 -3.72
CA THR A 128 -8.23 0.76 -3.20
C THR A 128 -9.16 1.16 -4.34
N LYS A 129 -8.72 2.06 -5.22
CA LYS A 129 -9.50 2.48 -6.40
C LYS A 129 -9.84 1.30 -7.30
N GLY A 130 -8.83 0.51 -7.70
CA GLY A 130 -9.05 -0.64 -8.59
C GLY A 130 -9.98 -1.70 -7.98
N SER A 131 -9.97 -1.84 -6.66
CA SER A 131 -10.90 -2.75 -5.98
C SER A 131 -12.34 -2.21 -5.98
N ILE A 132 -12.52 -0.91 -5.75
CA ILE A 132 -13.85 -0.25 -5.80
C ILE A 132 -14.41 -0.26 -7.22
N GLU A 133 -13.58 0.04 -8.22
CA GLU A 133 -13.97 -0.04 -9.62
C GLU A 133 -14.38 -1.47 -10.04
N THR A 134 -13.78 -2.49 -9.40
CA THR A 134 -14.17 -3.89 -9.63
C THR A 134 -15.48 -4.25 -8.93
N PHE A 135 -15.72 -3.72 -7.72
CA PHE A 135 -16.91 -3.97 -6.91
C PHE A 135 -17.55 -2.66 -6.42
N PRO A 136 -18.19 -1.87 -7.31
CA PRO A 136 -18.66 -0.52 -6.97
C PRO A 136 -19.73 -0.55 -5.87
N GLY A 137 -20.61 -1.55 -5.87
CA GLY A 137 -21.62 -1.74 -4.83
C GLY A 137 -21.07 -2.12 -3.45
N ASP A 138 -19.78 -2.44 -3.34
CA ASP A 138 -19.10 -2.88 -2.13
C ASP A 138 -18.04 -1.87 -1.64
N ALA A 139 -18.10 -0.62 -2.09
CA ALA A 139 -17.09 0.40 -1.75
C ALA A 139 -16.84 0.54 -0.23
N ALA A 140 -17.90 0.53 0.58
CA ALA A 140 -17.79 0.55 2.04
C ALA A 140 -17.07 -0.69 2.61
N ASN A 141 -17.35 -1.88 2.07
CA ASN A 141 -16.69 -3.13 2.46
C ASN A 141 -15.20 -3.11 2.10
N ILE A 142 -14.85 -2.51 0.95
CA ILE A 142 -13.46 -2.33 0.51
C ILE A 142 -12.73 -1.35 1.42
N ILE A 143 -13.34 -0.22 1.78
CA ILE A 143 -12.76 0.71 2.75
C ILE A 143 -12.53 0.00 4.08
N GLN A 144 -13.52 -0.73 4.57
CA GLN A 144 -13.41 -1.48 5.82
C GLN A 144 -12.23 -2.46 5.78
N LEU A 145 -12.13 -3.24 4.70
CA LEU A 145 -11.03 -4.17 4.48
C LEU A 145 -9.68 -3.43 4.44
N ALA A 146 -9.57 -2.40 3.61
CA ALA A 146 -8.33 -1.67 3.39
C ALA A 146 -7.83 -1.00 4.68
N VAL A 147 -8.71 -0.35 5.45
CA VAL A 147 -8.38 0.25 6.74
C VAL A 147 -8.01 -0.82 7.78
N THR A 148 -8.70 -1.95 7.79
CA THR A 148 -8.36 -3.06 8.70
C THR A 148 -6.98 -3.63 8.40
N LEU A 149 -6.60 -3.70 7.13
CA LEU A 149 -5.32 -4.23 6.67
C LEU A 149 -4.18 -3.19 6.73
N TYR A 150 -4.50 -1.91 6.57
CA TYR A 150 -3.54 -0.81 6.54
C TYR A 150 -3.99 0.35 7.47
N PRO A 151 -4.17 0.10 8.79
CA PRO A 151 -4.70 1.10 9.71
C PRO A 151 -3.89 2.40 9.80
N SER A 152 -2.56 2.35 9.62
CA SER A 152 -1.71 3.55 9.64
C SER A 152 -1.96 4.49 8.45
N PHE A 153 -2.65 4.01 7.41
CA PHE A 153 -2.87 4.71 6.15
C PHE A 153 -4.36 4.91 5.87
N ALA A 154 -5.20 4.96 6.91
CA ALA A 154 -6.64 5.04 6.77
C ALA A 154 -7.10 6.28 5.97
N GLN A 155 -6.43 7.43 6.12
CA GLN A 155 -6.75 8.64 5.35
C GLN A 155 -6.52 8.41 3.84
N ASP A 156 -5.43 7.76 3.45
CA ASP A 156 -5.14 7.46 2.04
C ASP A 156 -6.23 6.57 1.42
N VAL A 157 -6.78 5.64 2.21
CA VAL A 157 -7.91 4.78 1.78
C VAL A 157 -9.16 5.61 1.55
N ILE A 158 -9.50 6.51 2.50
CA ILE A 158 -10.67 7.39 2.40
C ILE A 158 -10.55 8.26 1.15
N ASP A 159 -9.42 8.94 0.98
CA ASP A 159 -9.18 9.84 -0.14
C ASP A 159 -9.22 9.08 -1.48
N ALA A 160 -8.60 7.91 -1.54
CA ALA A 160 -8.65 7.05 -2.72
C ALA A 160 -10.10 6.66 -3.06
N ALA A 161 -10.88 6.22 -2.08
CA ALA A 161 -12.25 5.80 -2.28
C ALA A 161 -13.15 6.93 -2.77
N ILE A 162 -13.04 8.13 -2.19
CA ILE A 162 -13.83 9.30 -2.59
C ILE A 162 -13.59 9.67 -4.05
N THR A 163 -12.33 9.57 -4.52
CA THR A 163 -12.01 9.93 -5.91
C THR A 163 -12.63 9.01 -6.96
N THR A 164 -13.15 7.85 -6.56
CA THR A 164 -13.88 6.95 -7.47
C THR A 164 -15.30 7.46 -7.77
N GLY A 165 -15.89 8.25 -6.88
CA GLY A 165 -17.29 8.68 -6.98
C GLY A 165 -18.32 7.61 -6.61
N GLU A 166 -17.89 6.40 -6.23
CA GLU A 166 -18.78 5.28 -5.85
C GLU A 166 -19.24 5.33 -4.39
N VAL A 167 -18.66 6.23 -3.59
CA VAL A 167 -18.98 6.41 -2.17
C VAL A 167 -18.93 7.88 -1.79
N GLU A 168 -19.93 8.32 -1.04
CA GLU A 168 -19.98 9.69 -0.52
C GLU A 168 -18.87 9.92 0.52
N PRO A 169 -18.26 11.13 0.60
CA PRO A 169 -17.17 11.42 1.53
C PRO A 169 -17.46 11.11 3.00
N ASN A 170 -18.69 11.37 3.44
CA ASN A 170 -19.09 11.09 4.81
C ASN A 170 -19.23 9.58 5.08
N ASP A 171 -19.74 8.83 4.11
CA ASP A 171 -19.94 7.38 4.24
C ASP A 171 -18.59 6.66 4.21
N ALA A 172 -17.64 7.14 3.41
CA ALA A 172 -16.27 6.64 3.38
C ALA A 172 -15.58 6.82 4.75
N LEU A 173 -15.72 8.01 5.35
CA LEU A 173 -15.19 8.31 6.68
C LEU A 173 -15.84 7.43 7.76
N LEU A 174 -17.17 7.27 7.73
CA LEU A 174 -17.87 6.40 8.67
C LEU A 174 -17.45 4.93 8.53
N ALA A 175 -17.28 4.43 7.32
CA ALA A 175 -16.79 3.08 7.06
C ALA A 175 -15.36 2.89 7.61
N ALA A 176 -14.48 3.88 7.42
CA ALA A 176 -13.12 3.84 7.96
C ALA A 176 -13.09 3.84 9.49
N ILE A 177 -13.89 4.69 10.14
CA ILE A 177 -13.99 4.73 11.62
C ILE A 177 -14.56 3.42 12.15
N ALA A 178 -15.60 2.86 11.50
CA ALA A 178 -16.16 1.56 11.85
C ALA A 178 -15.14 0.42 11.69
N ALA A 179 -14.16 0.58 10.80
CA ALA A 179 -13.05 -0.35 10.60
C ALA A 179 -11.89 -0.16 11.60
N GLY A 180 -11.97 0.84 12.48
CA GLY A 180 -10.96 1.11 13.52
C GLY A 180 -9.97 2.21 13.17
N ALA A 181 -10.23 3.04 12.16
CA ALA A 181 -9.46 4.27 11.95
C ALA A 181 -9.55 5.19 13.17
N ASP A 182 -8.45 5.84 13.53
CA ASP A 182 -8.44 6.83 14.61
C ASP A 182 -9.11 8.14 14.12
N PRO A 183 -10.26 8.54 14.70
CA PRO A 183 -11.02 9.71 14.26
C PRO A 183 -10.26 11.03 14.42
N THR A 184 -9.18 11.06 15.20
CA THR A 184 -8.32 12.25 15.35
C THR A 184 -7.34 12.42 14.20
N THR A 185 -7.13 11.39 13.40
CA THR A 185 -6.19 11.36 12.27
C THR A 185 -6.87 11.29 10.91
N VAL A 186 -8.18 11.01 10.89
CA VAL A 186 -8.97 10.93 9.66
C VAL A 186 -10.02 12.04 9.53
N SER A 187 -10.37 12.32 8.29
CA SER A 187 -11.26 13.40 7.89
C SER A 187 -11.93 13.08 6.56
N SER A 188 -13.11 13.65 6.33
CA SER A 188 -13.71 13.61 5.00
C SER A 188 -13.02 14.65 4.11
N ALA A 189 -12.81 14.30 2.84
CA ALA A 189 -12.43 15.28 1.83
C ALA A 189 -13.65 16.19 1.60
N THR A 190 -13.58 17.46 1.99
CA THR A 190 -14.61 18.42 1.57
C THR A 190 -14.36 18.90 0.16
N ALA A 191 -15.43 19.16 -0.59
CA ALA A 191 -15.43 19.69 -1.95
C ALA A 191 -14.64 21.01 -2.14
N ALA A 192 -14.20 21.65 -1.06
CA ALA A 192 -13.34 22.84 -1.06
C ALA A 192 -11.83 22.53 -0.87
N GLY A 193 -11.43 21.25 -0.87
CA GLY A 193 -10.03 20.83 -0.73
C GLY A 193 -9.47 20.89 0.69
N GLY A 194 -10.32 21.01 1.71
CA GLY A 194 -9.92 20.97 3.12
C GLY A 194 -10.32 19.65 3.79
N ASN A 195 -9.38 19.05 4.51
CA ASN A 195 -9.68 17.94 5.43
C ASN A 195 -10.61 18.44 6.54
N VAL A 196 -11.84 17.91 6.63
CA VAL A 196 -12.72 18.15 7.80
C VAL A 196 -12.51 17.03 8.81
N ALA A 197 -11.67 17.30 9.81
CA ALA A 197 -11.44 16.39 10.92
C ALA A 197 -12.76 16.11 11.64
N VAL A 198 -12.97 14.85 12.03
CA VAL A 198 -14.05 14.53 12.98
C VAL A 198 -13.69 15.15 14.31
N ALA A 199 -14.45 16.17 14.72
CA ALA A 199 -14.32 16.72 16.06
C ALA A 199 -14.63 15.59 17.06
N GLY A 200 -13.59 15.09 17.73
CA GLY A 200 -13.69 13.99 18.67
C GLY A 200 -14.52 14.36 19.89
N VAL A 201 -15.84 14.15 19.82
CA VAL A 201 -16.73 13.95 20.97
C VAL A 201 -17.89 13.06 20.49
N PRO A 202 -18.19 11.92 21.15
CA PRO A 202 -19.42 11.20 20.86
C PRO A 202 -20.58 12.10 21.24
N ALA A 203 -21.37 12.53 20.25
CA ALA A 203 -22.55 13.33 20.47
C ALA A 203 -23.57 12.48 21.24
N GLY A 204 -23.59 12.63 22.56
CA GLY A 204 -24.79 12.39 23.34
C GLY A 204 -25.95 13.14 22.69
N ALA A 205 -27.11 12.47 22.64
CA ALA A 205 -28.36 12.93 22.04
C ALA A 205 -28.51 14.46 22.01
N GLY A 206 -28.43 15.04 20.81
CA GLY A 206 -28.64 16.46 20.57
C GLY A 206 -29.18 16.66 19.17
N VAL A 207 -30.50 16.81 19.06
CA VAL A 207 -31.19 17.27 17.85
C VAL A 207 -30.61 18.64 17.47
N GLY A 208 -30.09 18.78 16.25
CA GLY A 208 -29.52 20.06 15.81
C GLY A 208 -28.90 20.04 14.42
N ALA A 209 -29.65 19.64 13.40
CA ALA A 209 -29.32 19.99 12.01
C ALA A 209 -29.54 21.50 11.81
N GLY A 210 -28.52 22.31 12.10
CA GLY A 210 -28.48 23.73 11.77
C GLY A 210 -27.75 23.92 10.45
N GLY A 211 -28.48 23.86 9.33
CA GLY A 211 -27.95 24.25 8.03
C GLY A 211 -27.56 25.73 8.04
N ALA A 212 -26.32 26.03 7.67
CA ALA A 212 -25.89 27.40 7.42
C ALA A 212 -26.52 27.91 6.12
N GLY A 213 -27.73 28.48 6.23
CA GLY A 213 -28.29 29.36 5.22
C GLY A 213 -27.50 30.67 5.21
N GLY A 214 -26.62 30.83 4.23
CA GLY A 214 -25.95 32.11 3.97
C GLY A 214 -26.96 33.13 3.45
N GLY A 215 -27.43 33.99 4.35
CA GLY A 215 -28.20 35.18 4.01
C GLY A 215 -27.28 36.25 3.42
N ASP A 216 -27.53 36.63 2.17
CA ASP A 216 -27.13 37.94 1.65
C ASP A 216 -28.14 38.98 2.15
N THR A 217 -27.70 39.83 3.08
CA THR A 217 -28.41 41.00 3.59
C THR A 217 -27.94 42.27 2.90
N THR A 218 -27.99 42.35 1.57
CA THR A 218 -27.84 43.63 0.88
C THR A 218 -29.16 44.42 0.93
N ALA A 219 -29.47 44.94 2.11
CA ALA A 219 -30.36 46.07 2.29
C ALA A 219 -29.51 47.24 2.83
N SER A 220 -29.22 48.21 1.96
CA SER A 220 -28.75 49.52 2.38
C SER A 220 -29.65 50.58 1.78
N THR A 221 -30.50 51.14 2.63
CA THR A 221 -31.10 52.46 2.45
C THR A 221 -30.01 53.51 2.58
N ASN A 222 -29.82 54.29 1.50
CA ASN A 222 -29.43 55.69 1.57
C ASN A 222 -30.03 56.43 0.37
#